data_AF-A0A1I6HFV8-F1
#
_entry.id   AF-A0A1I6HFV8-F1
#
_cell.length_a   1.000
_cell.length_b   1.000
_cell.length_c   1.000
_cell.angle_alpha   90.00
_cell.angle_beta   90.00
_cell.angle_gamma   90.00
#
_symmetry.space_group_name_H-M   'P 1'
#
loop_
_entity.id
_entity.type
_entity.pdbx_description
1 polymer ?
#
loop_
_entity_poly.entity_id
_entity_poly.type
_entity_poly.pdbx_seq_one_letter_code
_entity_poly.pdbx_strand_id
1 'polypeptide(L)'
;MANQPHTPPAAESLIQRLKAVDINLLNPQEVEKQVLGKRVWLHTFTFPVTVTILGLVTLFTSWLLGNMLYGFIIALILIWFLGKSFESYENDTQRQVQLSLQQAIEDIEGEHGLLIHFSAFLPKRYGALLIALRKKQFHYILQYYQAIVLLQRNLNEPYFIQYWHTKHPELDPELNDNSDPQKTV
;
A
#
# COMPACT_ATOMS: atom_id res chain seq x y z
N MET A 1 5.52 -14.24 -29.84
CA MET A 1 6.38 -13.17 -29.30
C MET A 1 7.51 -13.85 -28.57
N ALA A 2 8.76 -13.55 -28.94
CA ALA A 2 9.93 -14.35 -28.59
C ALA A 2 10.25 -14.28 -27.09
N ASN A 3 10.46 -15.44 -26.49
CA ASN A 3 11.03 -15.62 -25.15
C ASN A 3 12.44 -15.02 -25.14
N GLN A 4 12.64 -13.88 -24.47
CA GLN A 4 13.98 -13.42 -24.16
C GLN A 4 14.55 -14.24 -22.99
N PRO A 5 15.80 -14.71 -23.09
CA PRO A 5 16.41 -15.57 -22.07
C PRO A 5 16.50 -14.84 -20.73
N HIS A 6 16.24 -15.57 -19.65
CA HIS A 6 16.26 -15.11 -18.26
C HIS A 6 17.65 -14.63 -17.83
N THR A 7 18.05 -13.42 -18.20
CA THR A 7 19.14 -12.70 -17.53
C THR A 7 18.61 -12.08 -16.25
N PRO A 8 19.20 -12.36 -15.07
CA PRO A 8 18.84 -11.66 -13.85
C PRO A 8 19.02 -10.15 -14.05
N PRO A 9 18.13 -9.30 -13.52
CA PRO A 9 18.25 -7.86 -13.67
C PRO A 9 19.58 -7.37 -13.10
N ALA A 10 20.25 -6.45 -13.80
CA ALA A 10 21.50 -5.86 -13.36
C ALA A 10 21.33 -5.17 -11.99
N ALA A 11 22.37 -5.21 -11.14
CA ALA A 11 22.31 -4.66 -9.79
C ALA A 11 21.88 -3.17 -9.78
N GLU A 12 22.42 -2.40 -10.72
CA GLU A 12 22.12 -0.98 -10.92
C GLU A 12 20.64 -0.75 -11.27
N SER A 13 20.06 -1.61 -12.11
CA SER A 13 18.64 -1.55 -12.48
C SER A 13 17.72 -1.80 -11.28
N LEU A 14 18.12 -2.67 -10.34
CA LEU A 14 17.37 -2.95 -9.11
C LEU A 14 17.46 -1.78 -8.13
N ILE A 15 18.63 -1.17 -7.98
CA ILE A 15 18.82 0.04 -7.16
C ILE A 15 18.00 1.20 -7.73
N GLN A 16 18.02 1.37 -9.06
CA GLN A 16 17.26 2.42 -9.73
C GLN A 16 15.74 2.20 -9.55
N ARG A 17 15.26 0.97 -9.69
CA ARG A 17 13.85 0.63 -9.39
C ARG A 17 13.51 0.92 -7.94
N LEU A 18 14.37 0.55 -6.99
CA LEU A 18 14.17 0.82 -5.57
C LEU A 18 14.07 2.32 -5.27
N LYS A 19 14.94 3.15 -5.86
CA LYS A 19 14.92 4.61 -5.70
C LYS A 19 13.72 5.27 -6.41
N ALA A 20 13.25 4.67 -7.49
CA ALA A 20 12.09 5.14 -8.24
C ALA A 20 10.75 4.83 -7.56
N VAL A 21 10.73 4.00 -6.50
CA VAL A 21 9.51 3.75 -5.72
C VAL A 21 9.10 5.01 -4.98
N ASP A 22 7.95 5.57 -5.34
CA ASP A 22 7.33 6.65 -4.60
C ASP A 22 6.72 6.12 -3.30
N ILE A 23 7.36 6.44 -2.19
CA ILE A 23 6.94 6.05 -0.84
C ILE A 23 5.56 6.62 -0.48
N ASN A 24 5.15 7.75 -1.08
CA ASN A 24 3.88 8.39 -0.78
C ASN A 24 2.68 7.54 -1.23
N LEU A 25 2.86 6.75 -2.30
CA LEU A 25 1.84 5.80 -2.79
C LEU A 25 1.62 4.62 -1.84
N LEU A 26 2.58 4.37 -0.94
CA LEU A 26 2.52 3.32 0.08
C LEU A 26 2.15 3.87 1.47
N ASN A 27 1.94 5.18 1.61
CA ASN A 27 1.55 5.78 2.87
C ASN A 27 0.03 5.61 3.07
N PRO A 28 -0.41 4.84 4.09
CA PRO A 28 -1.83 4.60 4.31
C PRO A 28 -2.62 5.88 4.54
N GLN A 29 -2.03 6.92 5.15
CA GLN A 29 -2.72 8.20 5.38
C GLN A 29 -2.94 8.99 4.09
N GLU A 30 -2.02 8.89 3.14
CA GLU A 30 -2.12 9.62 1.87
C GLU A 30 -3.07 8.89 0.91
N VAL A 31 -3.00 7.56 0.88
CA VAL A 31 -3.98 6.73 0.15
C VAL A 31 -5.37 6.89 0.77
N GLU A 32 -5.48 6.90 2.09
CA GLU A 32 -6.71 7.21 2.80
C GLU A 32 -7.23 8.59 2.42
N LYS A 33 -6.39 9.64 2.35
CA LYS A 33 -6.82 10.95 1.85
C LYS A 33 -7.23 10.95 0.37
N GLN A 34 -6.68 10.11 -0.48
CA GLN A 34 -7.14 10.01 -1.87
C GLN A 34 -8.50 9.31 -1.96
N VAL A 35 -8.70 8.24 -1.18
CA VAL A 35 -9.96 7.48 -1.12
C VAL A 35 -11.06 8.28 -0.40
N LEU A 36 -10.72 8.89 0.74
CA LEU A 36 -11.57 9.79 1.53
C LEU A 36 -11.68 11.18 0.91
N GLY A 37 -10.74 11.67 0.09
CA GLY A 37 -10.73 13.02 -0.49
C GLY A 37 -12.00 13.33 -1.29
N LYS A 38 -12.57 12.30 -1.92
CA LYS A 38 -13.87 12.35 -2.59
C LYS A 38 -15.07 12.43 -1.62
N ARG A 39 -14.86 12.13 -0.35
CA ARG A 39 -15.88 11.84 0.68
C ARG A 39 -15.63 12.51 2.04
N VAL A 40 -14.63 13.39 2.19
CA VAL A 40 -14.34 14.15 3.45
C VAL A 40 -15.59 14.89 3.94
N TRP A 41 -16.44 15.30 3.00
CA TRP A 41 -17.74 15.91 3.26
C TRP A 41 -18.65 15.03 4.14
N LEU A 42 -18.60 13.70 4.06
CA LEU A 42 -19.44 12.85 4.91
C LEU A 42 -19.13 13.09 6.40
N HIS A 43 -17.86 13.02 6.81
CA HIS A 43 -17.48 13.18 8.22
C HIS A 43 -17.74 14.60 8.74
N THR A 44 -17.51 15.62 7.93
CA THR A 44 -17.75 17.02 8.32
C THR A 44 -19.24 17.32 8.49
N PHE A 45 -20.11 16.64 7.73
CA PHE A 45 -21.55 16.88 7.75
C PHE A 45 -22.34 15.90 8.62
N THR A 46 -21.75 14.81 9.13
CA THR A 46 -22.45 13.83 9.98
C THR A 46 -23.14 14.49 11.17
N PHE A 47 -22.45 15.38 11.90
CA PHE A 47 -23.00 16.01 13.11
C PHE A 47 -24.11 17.05 12.81
N PRO A 48 -23.93 18.01 11.89
CA PRO A 48 -25.02 18.92 11.49
C PRO A 48 -26.25 18.17 10.95
N VAL A 49 -26.02 17.14 10.12
CA VAL A 49 -27.11 16.37 9.49
C VAL A 49 -27.88 15.56 10.53
N THR A 50 -27.20 14.90 11.48
CA THR A 50 -27.89 14.14 12.54
C THR A 50 -28.72 15.04 13.45
N VAL A 51 -28.20 16.21 13.85
CA VAL A 51 -28.97 17.18 14.66
C VAL A 51 -30.17 17.72 13.89
N THR A 52 -30.00 18.02 12.60
CA THR A 52 -31.08 18.52 11.73
C THR A 52 -32.18 17.46 11.54
N ILE A 53 -31.79 16.22 11.28
CA ILE A 53 -32.73 15.09 11.15
C ILE A 53 -33.45 14.86 12.49
N LEU A 54 -32.74 14.89 13.62
CA LEU A 54 -33.35 14.75 14.94
C LEU A 54 -34.45 15.80 15.15
N GLY A 55 -34.13 17.08 14.89
CA GLY A 55 -35.07 18.19 15.04
C GLY A 55 -36.28 18.06 14.12
N LEU A 56 -36.06 17.79 12.83
CA LEU A 56 -37.13 17.66 11.83
C LEU A 56 -38.03 16.46 12.11
N VAL A 57 -37.46 15.30 12.41
CA VAL A 57 -38.22 14.09 12.69
C VAL A 57 -39.03 14.29 13.96
N THR A 58 -38.43 14.81 15.04
CA THR A 58 -39.13 15.06 16.31
C THR A 58 -40.30 16.04 16.14
N LEU A 59 -40.10 17.15 15.42
CA LEU A 59 -41.17 18.12 15.15
C LEU A 59 -42.28 17.51 14.29
N PHE A 60 -41.93 16.80 13.23
CA PHE A 60 -42.88 16.19 12.31
C PHE A 60 -43.73 15.10 13.00
N THR A 61 -43.10 14.23 13.78
CA THR A 61 -43.82 13.18 14.52
C THR A 61 -44.59 13.72 15.72
N SER A 62 -44.10 14.77 16.40
CA SER A 62 -44.87 15.43 17.46
C SER A 62 -46.14 16.09 16.90
N TRP A 63 -46.08 16.65 15.68
CA TRP A 63 -47.26 17.17 14.99
C TRP A 63 -48.24 16.06 14.58
N LEU A 64 -47.72 14.93 14.09
CA LEU A 64 -48.56 13.81 13.60
C LEU A 64 -49.23 13.01 14.73
N LEU A 65 -48.50 12.71 15.80
CA LEU A 65 -48.93 11.81 16.89
C LEU A 65 -49.43 12.56 18.13
N GLY A 66 -49.32 13.89 18.14
CA GLY A 66 -49.74 14.74 19.27
C GLY A 66 -48.93 14.56 20.55
N ASN A 67 -47.85 13.77 20.51
CA ASN A 67 -47.07 13.43 21.69
C ASN A 67 -45.57 13.36 21.34
N MET A 68 -44.81 14.31 21.90
CA MET A 68 -43.41 14.56 21.59
C MET A 68 -42.49 13.39 21.95
N LEU A 69 -42.85 12.61 22.99
CA LEU A 69 -42.10 11.44 23.44
C LEU A 69 -41.96 10.36 22.35
N TYR A 70 -43.04 10.07 21.62
CA TYR A 70 -42.98 9.08 20.53
C TYR A 70 -42.10 9.56 19.38
N GLY A 71 -42.15 10.85 19.07
CA GLY A 71 -41.30 11.44 18.02
C GLY A 71 -39.82 11.38 18.36
N PHE A 72 -39.48 11.61 19.63
CA PHE A 72 -38.11 11.47 20.10
C PHE A 72 -37.59 10.02 19.99
N ILE A 73 -38.40 9.03 20.37
CA ILE A 73 -38.02 7.61 20.26
C ILE A 73 -37.81 7.20 18.79
N ILE A 74 -38.70 7.61 17.89
CA ILE A 74 -38.58 7.32 16.45
C ILE A 74 -37.31 7.97 15.89
N ALA A 75 -37.03 9.22 16.26
CA ALA A 75 -35.82 9.91 15.82
C ALA A 75 -34.54 9.23 16.33
N LEU A 76 -34.52 8.74 17.56
CA LEU A 76 -33.40 7.95 18.11
C LEU A 76 -33.15 6.66 17.33
N ILE A 77 -34.21 5.91 17.00
CA ILE A 77 -34.08 4.68 16.20
C ILE A 77 -33.52 4.98 14.82
N LEU A 78 -33.99 6.06 14.19
CA LEU A 78 -33.53 6.47 12.86
C LEU A 78 -32.05 6.87 12.88
N ILE A 79 -31.61 7.64 13.88
CA ILE A 79 -30.21 8.04 14.06
C ILE A 79 -29.32 6.83 14.32
N TRP A 80 -29.78 5.89 15.16
CA TRP A 80 -29.05 4.65 15.39
C TRP A 80 -28.85 3.86 14.10
N PHE A 81 -29.89 3.78 13.26
CA PHE A 81 -29.80 3.13 11.96
C PHE A 81 -28.82 3.83 11.01
N LEU A 82 -28.87 5.17 10.94
CA LEU A 82 -27.91 5.98 10.19
C LEU A 82 -26.47 5.74 10.65
N GLY A 83 -26.23 5.74 11.98
CA GLY A 83 -24.92 5.47 12.56
C GLY A 83 -24.36 4.11 12.13
N LYS A 84 -25.20 3.07 12.18
CA LYS A 84 -24.82 1.73 11.71
C LYS A 84 -24.49 1.70 10.21
N SER A 85 -25.22 2.45 9.38
CA SER A 85 -24.87 2.59 7.97
C SER A 85 -23.51 3.27 7.80
N PHE A 86 -23.22 4.36 8.52
CA PHE A 86 -21.92 5.05 8.47
C PHE A 86 -20.76 4.13 8.86
N GLU A 87 -20.92 3.31 9.90
CA GLU A 87 -19.90 2.34 10.31
C GLU A 87 -19.60 1.31 9.21
N SER A 88 -20.64 0.85 8.50
CA SER A 88 -20.46 -0.01 7.32
C SER A 88 -19.71 0.69 6.18
N TYR A 89 -19.92 2.00 5.99
CA TYR A 89 -19.19 2.78 4.99
C TYR A 89 -17.72 2.97 5.34
N GLU A 90 -17.40 3.18 6.62
CA GLU A 90 -16.03 3.32 7.10
C GLU A 90 -15.24 2.02 6.92
N ASN A 91 -15.85 0.89 7.27
CA ASN A 91 -15.27 -0.43 7.07
C ASN A 91 -15.01 -0.74 5.58
N ASP A 92 -15.93 -0.38 4.69
CA ASP A 92 -15.73 -0.55 3.24
C ASP A 92 -14.61 0.35 2.72
N THR A 93 -14.51 1.58 3.23
CA THR A 93 -13.44 2.53 2.87
C THR A 93 -12.07 1.98 3.29
N GLN A 94 -11.93 1.51 4.53
CA GLN A 94 -10.68 0.92 5.00
C GLN A 94 -10.30 -0.30 4.16
N ARG A 95 -11.28 -1.12 3.77
CA ARG A 95 -11.06 -2.26 2.89
C ARG A 95 -10.56 -1.82 1.51
N GLN A 96 -11.14 -0.78 0.92
CA GLN A 96 -10.69 -0.22 -0.36
C GLN A 96 -9.26 0.33 -0.25
N VAL A 97 -8.93 1.06 0.83
CA VAL A 97 -7.56 1.54 1.08
C VAL A 97 -6.57 0.37 1.15
N GLN A 98 -6.92 -0.69 1.87
CA GLN A 98 -6.06 -1.89 1.96
C GLN A 98 -5.86 -2.55 0.58
N LEU A 99 -6.91 -2.67 -0.22
CA LEU A 99 -6.82 -3.23 -1.57
C LEU A 99 -5.96 -2.36 -2.48
N SER A 100 -6.12 -1.04 -2.45
CA SER A 100 -5.30 -0.12 -3.24
C SER A 100 -3.82 -0.18 -2.84
N LEU A 101 -3.53 -0.28 -1.54
CA LEU A 101 -2.16 -0.45 -1.05
C LEU A 101 -1.56 -1.79 -1.48
N GLN A 102 -2.33 -2.87 -1.44
CA GLN A 102 -1.88 -4.18 -1.92
C GLN A 102 -1.59 -4.16 -3.42
N GLN A 103 -2.46 -3.54 -4.21
CA GLN A 103 -2.27 -3.39 -5.65
C GLN A 103 -1.05 -2.53 -5.98
N ALA A 104 -0.82 -1.43 -5.23
CA ALA A 104 0.39 -0.63 -5.38
C ALA A 104 1.66 -1.45 -5.09
N ILE A 105 1.65 -2.29 -4.05
CA ILE A 105 2.78 -3.19 -3.76
C ILE A 105 2.96 -4.23 -4.88
N GLU A 106 1.87 -4.78 -5.41
CA GLU A 106 1.91 -5.72 -6.53
C GLU A 106 2.53 -5.09 -7.78
N ASP A 107 2.14 -3.85 -8.11
CA ASP A 107 2.68 -3.09 -9.24
C ASP A 107 4.17 -2.77 -9.06
N ILE A 108 4.60 -2.43 -7.83
CA ILE A 108 6.02 -2.15 -7.51
C ILE A 108 6.87 -3.42 -7.61
N GLU A 109 6.39 -4.53 -7.05
CA GLU A 109 7.09 -5.82 -7.10
C GLU A 109 7.17 -6.35 -8.55
N GLY A 110 6.09 -6.21 -9.31
CA GLY A 110 5.94 -6.74 -10.66
C GLY A 110 6.09 -8.26 -10.71
N GLU A 111 6.38 -8.82 -11.89
CA GLU A 111 6.51 -10.28 -12.06
C GLU A 111 7.73 -10.89 -11.36
N HIS A 112 8.80 -10.10 -11.18
CA HIS A 112 10.11 -10.59 -10.76
C HIS A 112 10.41 -10.39 -9.27
N GLY A 113 9.64 -9.52 -8.59
CA GLY A 113 9.75 -9.24 -7.16
C GLY A 113 10.97 -8.37 -6.80
N LEU A 114 10.73 -7.10 -6.47
CA LEU A 114 11.78 -6.13 -6.14
C LEU A 114 12.42 -6.43 -4.78
N LEU A 115 11.62 -6.53 -3.71
CA LEU A 115 12.12 -6.63 -2.33
C LEU A 115 12.84 -7.95 -2.06
N ILE A 116 12.48 -9.01 -2.80
CA ILE A 116 13.05 -10.35 -2.64
C ILE A 116 14.55 -10.35 -2.95
N HIS A 117 14.99 -9.54 -3.91
CA HIS A 117 16.40 -9.41 -4.29
C HIS A 117 17.24 -8.68 -3.22
N PHE A 118 16.62 -7.83 -2.40
CA PHE A 118 17.25 -7.14 -1.28
C PHE A 118 17.14 -7.89 0.05
N SER A 119 16.69 -9.15 0.04
CA SER A 119 16.47 -9.94 1.26
C SER A 119 17.69 -10.06 2.18
N ALA A 120 18.91 -10.09 1.63
CA ALA A 120 20.16 -10.14 2.41
C ALA A 120 20.45 -8.83 3.19
N PHE A 121 19.84 -7.72 2.76
CA PHE A 121 20.02 -6.39 3.34
C PHE A 121 18.90 -6.02 4.32
N LEU A 122 17.89 -6.88 4.45
CA LEU A 122 16.78 -6.69 5.37
C LEU A 122 17.02 -7.44 6.69
N PRO A 123 16.69 -6.84 7.85
CA PRO A 123 16.73 -7.53 9.13
C PRO A 123 15.84 -8.79 9.15
N LYS A 124 16.22 -9.82 9.91
CA LYS A 124 15.49 -11.11 9.99
C LYS A 124 13.99 -10.98 10.35
N ARG A 125 13.59 -9.89 11.02
CA ARG A 125 12.19 -9.60 11.36
C ARG A 125 11.27 -9.48 10.12
N TYR A 126 11.82 -9.20 8.93
CA TYR A 126 11.07 -9.14 7.68
C TYR A 126 10.95 -10.50 6.97
N GLY A 127 11.39 -11.60 7.58
CA GLY A 127 11.31 -12.94 6.97
C GLY A 127 9.88 -13.34 6.57
N ALA A 128 8.89 -13.03 7.41
CA ALA A 128 7.48 -13.31 7.11
C ALA A 128 6.97 -12.52 5.89
N LEU A 129 7.37 -11.26 5.76
CA LEU A 129 7.07 -10.42 4.60
C LEU A 129 7.67 -11.04 3.33
N LEU A 130 8.94 -11.44 3.36
CA LEU A 130 9.62 -12.04 2.20
C LEU A 130 8.98 -13.36 1.76
N ILE A 131 8.54 -14.19 2.71
CA ILE A 131 7.81 -15.43 2.41
C ILE A 131 6.46 -15.11 1.78
N ALA A 132 5.75 -14.09 2.28
CA ALA A 132 4.47 -13.67 1.73
C ALA A 132 4.61 -13.10 0.32
N LEU A 133 5.61 -12.25 0.08
CA LEU A 133 5.91 -11.70 -1.25
C LEU A 133 6.23 -12.80 -2.27
N ARG A 134 7.02 -13.81 -1.88
CA ARG A 134 7.30 -14.97 -2.76
C ARG A 134 6.03 -15.75 -3.12
N LYS A 135 5.01 -15.73 -2.26
CA LYS A 135 3.69 -16.33 -2.50
C LYS A 135 2.70 -15.38 -3.18
N LYS A 136 3.14 -14.20 -3.63
CA LYS A 136 2.28 -13.12 -4.17
C LYS A 136 1.16 -12.70 -3.20
N GLN A 137 1.49 -12.64 -1.90
CA GLN A 137 0.58 -12.19 -0.85
C GLN A 137 1.06 -10.86 -0.28
N PHE A 138 0.26 -9.80 -0.46
CA PHE A 138 0.67 -8.41 -0.17
C PHE A 138 0.09 -7.83 1.12
N HIS A 139 -0.35 -8.68 2.04
CA HIS A 139 -1.04 -8.26 3.27
C HIS A 139 -0.15 -7.47 4.26
N TYR A 140 1.18 -7.59 4.17
CA TYR A 140 2.14 -6.97 5.09
C TYR A 140 2.55 -5.55 4.65
N ILE A 141 1.56 -4.67 4.44
CA ILE A 141 1.74 -3.33 3.86
C ILE A 141 2.71 -2.48 4.69
N LEU A 142 2.51 -2.42 6.00
CA LEU A 142 3.33 -1.59 6.90
C LEU A 142 4.79 -2.07 6.93
N GLN A 143 4.99 -3.39 6.98
CA GLN A 143 6.34 -3.98 6.97
C GLN A 143 7.01 -3.75 5.61
N TYR A 144 6.26 -3.80 4.52
CA TYR A 144 6.75 -3.49 3.17
C TYR A 144 7.22 -2.04 3.05
N TYR A 145 6.37 -1.09 3.45
CA TYR A 145 6.71 0.32 3.52
C TYR A 145 8.00 0.56 4.31
N GLN A 146 8.10 0.01 5.53
CA GLN A 146 9.28 0.16 6.38
C GLN A 146 10.53 -0.46 5.75
N ALA A 147 10.39 -1.59 5.06
CA ALA A 147 11.50 -2.25 4.39
C ALA A 147 12.03 -1.40 3.21
N ILE A 148 11.14 -0.87 2.38
CA ILE A 148 11.50 0.04 1.28
C ILE A 148 12.19 1.30 1.82
N VAL A 149 11.61 1.96 2.83
CA VAL A 149 12.21 3.16 3.45
C VAL A 149 13.59 2.86 4.05
N LEU A 150 13.74 1.71 4.72
CA LEU A 150 15.01 1.28 5.29
C LEU A 150 16.05 1.06 4.19
N LEU A 151 15.67 0.41 3.09
CA LEU A 151 16.56 0.17 1.96
C LEU A 151 16.92 1.49 1.27
N GLN A 152 15.96 2.36 0.95
CA GLN A 152 16.26 3.65 0.31
C GLN A 152 17.19 4.54 1.16
N ARG A 153 17.08 4.47 2.50
CA ARG A 153 17.90 5.29 3.41
C ARG A 153 19.27 4.70 3.75
N ASN A 154 19.35 3.39 3.93
CA ASN A 154 20.52 2.72 4.50
C ASN A 154 21.18 1.70 3.56
N LEU A 155 20.72 1.57 2.31
CA LEU A 155 21.36 0.67 1.36
C LEU A 155 22.75 1.20 1.01
N ASN A 156 23.77 0.41 1.32
CA ASN A 156 25.12 0.62 0.84
C ASN A 156 25.19 0.08 -0.60
N GLU A 157 24.92 0.97 -1.57
CA GLU A 157 24.89 0.66 -3.00
C GLU A 157 26.12 -0.11 -3.51
N PRO A 158 27.37 0.34 -3.27
CA PRO A 158 28.54 -0.39 -3.77
C PRO A 158 28.68 -1.78 -3.15
N TYR A 159 28.31 -1.95 -1.87
CA TYR A 159 28.30 -3.28 -1.24
C TYR A 159 27.19 -4.19 -1.79
N PHE A 160 26.03 -3.63 -2.16
CA PHE A 160 24.97 -4.39 -2.83
C PHE A 160 25.42 -4.87 -4.22
N ILE A 161 26.04 -4.00 -5.00
CA ILE A 161 26.56 -4.32 -6.34
C ILE A 161 27.59 -5.46 -6.23
N GLN A 162 28.56 -5.34 -5.31
CA GLN A 162 29.55 -6.38 -5.07
C GLN A 162 28.94 -7.72 -4.62
N TYR A 163 27.97 -7.69 -3.69
CA TYR A 163 27.22 -8.87 -3.27
C TYR A 163 26.46 -9.52 -4.43
N TRP A 164 25.85 -8.70 -5.30
CA TRP A 164 25.08 -9.18 -6.44
C TRP A 164 25.97 -9.85 -7.49
N HIS A 165 27.11 -9.25 -7.83
CA HIS A 165 28.10 -9.85 -8.75
C HIS A 165 28.73 -11.13 -8.18
N THR A 166 28.93 -11.22 -6.87
CA THR A 166 29.39 -12.47 -6.22
C THR A 166 28.37 -13.60 -6.38
N LYS A 167 27.08 -13.27 -6.38
CA LYS A 167 25.98 -14.23 -6.49
C LYS A 167 25.61 -14.57 -7.94
N HIS A 168 25.89 -13.64 -8.86
CA HIS A 168 25.64 -13.72 -10.30
C HIS A 168 26.89 -13.27 -11.07
N PRO A 169 27.97 -14.08 -11.07
CA PRO A 169 29.24 -13.73 -11.73
C PRO A 169 29.10 -13.53 -13.24
N GLU A 170 28.08 -14.12 -13.87
CA GLU A 170 27.75 -13.95 -15.29
C GLU A 170 27.30 -12.53 -15.67
N LEU A 171 26.99 -11.67 -14.69
CA LEU A 171 26.57 -10.28 -14.90
C LEU A 171 27.67 -9.28 -14.54
N ASP A 172 28.86 -9.76 -14.18
CA ASP A 172 29.99 -8.92 -13.81
C ASP A 172 30.68 -8.31 -15.05
N PRO A 173 30.68 -6.97 -15.21
CA PRO A 173 31.34 -6.31 -16.33
C PRO A 173 32.86 -6.56 -16.36
N GLU A 174 33.52 -6.83 -15.23
CA GLU A 174 34.97 -7.07 -15.16
C GLU A 174 35.37 -8.48 -15.64
N LEU A 175 34.47 -9.45 -15.57
CA LEU A 175 34.67 -10.80 -16.11
C LEU A 175 34.51 -10.84 -17.64
N ASN A 176 33.71 -9.92 -18.20
CA ASN A 176 33.49 -9.85 -19.64
C ASN A 176 34.67 -9.19 -20.38
N ASP A 177 35.40 -8.27 -19.72
CA ASP A 177 36.55 -7.56 -20.30
C ASP A 177 37.85 -8.40 -20.38
N ASN A 178 37.91 -9.52 -19.64
CA ASN A 178 39.06 -10.44 -19.65
C ASN A 178 38.91 -11.61 -20.65
N SER A 179 37.86 -11.58 -21.49
CA SER A 179 37.55 -12.64 -22.44
C SER A 179 37.83 -12.27 -23.91
N ASP A 180 38.74 -11.33 -24.16
CA ASP A 180 39.27 -11.06 -25.52
C ASP A 180 40.69 -11.66 -25.70
N PRO A 181 40.83 -12.91 -26.18
CA PRO A 181 42.11 -13.48 -26.57
C PRO A 181 42.50 -13.01 -27.97
N GLN A 182 42.58 -11.71 -28.23
CA GLN A 182 43.17 -11.16 -29.46
C GLN A 182 43.99 -9.89 -29.21
N LYS A 183 45.09 -10.02 -28.48
CA LYS A 183 46.20 -9.06 -28.58
C LYS A 183 47.58 -9.72 -28.48
N THR A 184 47.80 -10.73 -29.31
CA THR A 184 49.14 -11.17 -29.71
C THR A 184 49.11 -11.64 -31.15
N VAL A 185 49.36 -10.72 -32.08
CA VAL A 185 50.22 -10.92 -33.25
C VAL A 185 51.00 -9.63 -33.47
#